data_AF-A0A5C6EB03-F1
#
_entry.id   AF-A0A5C6EB03-F1
#
_cell.length_a   1.000
_cell.length_b   1.000
_cell.length_c   1.000
_cell.angle_alpha   90.00
_cell.angle_beta   90.00
_cell.angle_gamma   90.00
#
_symmetry.space_group_name_H-M   'P 1'
#
loop_
_entity.id
_entity.type
_entity.pdbx_description
1 polymer ?
#
loop_
_entity_poly.entity_id
_entity_poly.type
_entity_poly.pdbx_seq_one_letter_code
_entity_poly.pdbx_strand_id
1 'polypeptide(L)'
;MVSDRDRPRPIRDLLKRLITAPASLSFIWPVLLIIGGYAAWDRWGAEHVGKKYYGVELEQIRISPPPEHVRTDIAATVFRDFALDQLSLLDSQASAKIASAFATHPWISRVISVRKLPGGAIDVHLEYRRPVAMVPVIKPDQEVGFFPIDGAGILLPTTTDFAEAETLDYIHIEVPGVYPTGVLGSPFGDYRVEAAAKLADLLATHREQLQIRSIGVRGDSRTDEVPQLELTMTSNRCFTWGSPPGMERLEEQPAEMKLQALLQGDEIRNSDLRIARKPSGGP
;
A
#
# COMPACT_ATOMS: atom_id res chain seq x y z
N MET A 1 0.50 60.17 79.48
CA MET A 1 1.71 59.33 79.50
C MET A 1 1.24 57.94 79.86
N VAL A 2 1.27 56.92 79.01
CA VAL A 2 2.39 56.33 78.27
C VAL A 2 1.88 55.77 76.93
N SER A 3 2.74 55.83 75.91
CA SER A 3 2.51 55.44 74.51
C SER A 3 2.64 53.93 74.32
N ASP A 4 1.67 53.28 73.68
CA ASP A 4 1.77 51.89 73.23
C ASP A 4 1.54 51.82 71.70
N ARG A 5 2.64 51.94 70.97
CA ARG A 5 2.77 51.58 69.56
C ARG A 5 4.01 50.70 69.49
N ASP A 6 3.82 49.39 69.30
CA ASP A 6 4.60 48.63 68.33
C ASP A 6 4.10 47.19 68.22
N ARG A 7 3.33 46.92 67.15
CA ARG A 7 3.15 45.56 66.62
C ARG A 7 4.25 45.30 65.57
N PRO A 8 5.11 44.28 65.74
CA PRO A 8 6.09 43.94 64.72
C PRO A 8 5.37 43.38 63.48
N ARG A 9 5.62 43.97 62.30
CA ARG A 9 5.14 43.49 61.00
C ARG A 9 6.17 42.52 60.40
N PRO A 10 5.99 41.19 60.50
CA PRO A 10 7.02 40.19 60.16
C PRO A 10 7.37 40.13 58.66
N ILE A 11 6.59 40.79 57.81
CA ILE A 11 6.77 40.79 56.35
C ILE A 11 7.97 41.65 55.91
N ARG A 12 8.32 42.70 56.68
CA ARG A 12 9.44 43.59 56.31
C ARG A 12 10.83 42.99 56.58
N ASP A 13 10.95 42.09 57.55
CA ASP A 13 12.24 41.48 57.89
C ASP A 13 12.63 40.33 56.97
N LEU A 14 11.64 39.59 56.44
CA LEU A 14 11.86 38.61 55.37
C LEU A 14 12.37 39.28 54.09
N LEU A 15 11.83 40.46 53.75
CA LEU A 15 12.28 41.25 52.58
C LEU A 15 13.71 41.78 52.74
N LYS A 16 14.14 42.16 53.95
CA LYS A 16 15.52 42.65 54.19
C LYS A 16 16.56 41.53 54.24
N ARG A 17 16.21 40.33 54.72
CA ARG A 17 17.13 39.18 54.73
C ARG A 17 17.39 38.60 53.33
N LEU A 18 16.46 38.79 52.39
CA LEU A 18 16.68 38.38 50.99
C LEU A 18 17.69 39.28 50.25
N ILE A 19 17.94 40.49 50.74
CA ILE A 19 18.79 41.51 50.10
C ILE A 19 20.26 41.43 50.54
N THR A 20 20.58 40.64 51.58
CA THR A 20 21.92 40.63 52.21
C THR A 20 22.80 39.41 51.89
N ALA A 21 22.31 38.45 51.09
CA ALA A 21 23.11 37.33 50.60
C ALA A 21 23.26 37.44 49.06
N PRO A 22 24.47 37.71 48.53
CA PRO A 22 24.68 37.87 47.08
C PRO A 22 24.40 36.59 46.28
N ALA A 23 24.38 35.43 46.94
CA ALA A 23 24.09 34.14 46.31
C ALA A 23 22.58 33.86 46.09
N SER A 24 21.68 34.39 46.93
CA SER A 24 20.24 34.09 46.84
C SER A 24 19.53 34.86 45.72
N LEU A 25 20.03 36.05 45.36
CA LEU A 25 19.57 36.80 44.17
C LEU A 25 19.88 36.08 42.86
N SER A 26 20.94 35.27 42.84
CA SER A 26 21.34 34.49 41.65
C SER A 26 20.38 33.34 41.33
N PHE A 27 19.64 32.80 42.33
CA PHE A 27 18.62 31.77 42.14
C PHE A 27 17.24 32.31 41.75
N ILE A 28 16.94 33.55 42.12
CA ILE A 28 15.64 34.17 41.82
C ILE A 28 15.47 34.37 40.31
N TRP A 29 16.55 34.69 39.61
CA TRP A 29 16.50 34.98 38.17
C TRP A 29 16.25 33.74 37.29
N PRO A 30 16.92 32.59 37.50
CA PRO A 30 16.59 31.33 36.84
C PRO A 30 15.17 30.87 37.12
N VAL A 31 14.69 31.00 38.36
CA VAL A 31 13.33 30.59 38.72
C VAL A 31 12.29 31.48 38.03
N LEU A 32 12.50 32.79 37.99
CA LEU A 32 11.65 33.71 37.22
C LEU A 32 11.69 33.43 35.72
N LEU A 33 12.85 33.07 35.17
CA LEU A 33 12.98 32.67 33.77
C LEU A 33 12.26 31.35 33.47
N ILE A 34 12.33 30.37 34.37
CA ILE A 34 11.61 29.09 34.22
C ILE A 34 10.10 29.32 34.30
N ILE A 35 9.63 30.09 35.28
CA ILE A 35 8.19 30.39 35.44
C ILE A 35 7.68 31.25 34.29
N GLY A 36 8.42 32.29 33.91
CA GLY A 36 8.08 33.16 32.78
C GLY A 36 8.11 32.42 31.45
N GLY A 37 9.10 31.54 31.24
CA GLY A 37 9.20 30.67 30.08
C GLY A 37 8.06 29.65 30.02
N TYR A 38 7.69 29.04 31.14
CA TYR A 38 6.56 28.12 31.22
C TYR A 38 5.23 28.83 30.96
N ALA A 39 4.98 29.99 31.56
CA ALA A 39 3.77 30.78 31.32
C ALA A 39 3.69 31.30 29.87
N ALA A 40 4.82 31.70 29.28
CA ALA A 40 4.89 32.08 27.88
C ALA A 40 4.64 30.89 26.94
N TRP A 41 5.18 29.71 27.28
CA TRP A 41 4.94 28.48 26.54
C TRP A 41 3.48 28.04 26.61
N ASP A 42 2.89 28.03 27.80
CA ASP A 42 1.49 27.63 28.01
C ASP A 42 0.52 28.57 27.28
N ARG A 43 0.79 29.89 27.33
CA ARG A 43 -0.12 30.90 26.78
C ARG A 43 0.07 31.20 25.28
N TRP A 44 1.26 30.97 24.73
CA TRP A 44 1.53 31.25 23.31
C TRP A 44 2.06 30.04 22.53
N GLY A 45 2.91 29.23 23.14
CA GLY A 45 3.53 28.05 22.49
C GLY A 45 2.55 26.90 22.30
N ALA A 46 1.75 26.59 23.33
CA ALA A 46 0.83 25.46 23.31
C ALA A 46 -0.27 25.62 22.25
N GLU A 47 -0.83 26.82 22.08
CA GLU A 47 -1.86 27.06 21.06
C GLU A 47 -1.31 27.07 19.63
N HIS A 48 -0.13 27.68 19.40
CA HIS A 48 0.47 27.75 18.05
C HIS A 48 1.08 26.43 17.58
N VAL A 49 1.73 25.70 18.49
CA VAL A 49 2.33 24.39 18.18
C VAL A 49 1.24 23.31 18.17
N GLY A 50 0.26 23.40 19.08
CA GLY A 50 -0.90 22.52 19.10
C GLY A 50 -1.68 22.59 17.79
N LYS A 51 -2.17 23.76 17.38
CA LYS A 51 -2.99 23.88 16.15
C LYS A 51 -2.27 23.48 14.86
N LYS A 52 -0.95 23.62 14.80
CA LYS A 52 -0.16 23.35 13.59
C LYS A 52 0.26 21.89 13.43
N TYR A 53 0.34 21.14 14.53
CA TYR A 53 0.82 19.76 14.54
C TYR A 53 -0.20 18.77 15.14
N TYR A 54 -1.40 19.24 15.47
CA TYR A 54 -2.52 18.45 15.95
C TYR A 54 -3.62 18.46 14.91
N GLY A 55 -3.93 17.27 14.39
CA GLY A 55 -4.86 17.08 13.29
C GLY A 55 -4.19 17.36 11.96
N VAL A 56 -3.93 16.28 11.23
CA VAL A 56 -3.43 16.36 9.86
C VAL A 56 -4.56 16.87 8.99
N GLU A 57 -4.30 17.84 8.12
CA GLU A 57 -5.24 18.25 7.08
C GLU A 57 -5.01 17.41 5.83
N LEU A 58 -6.06 17.12 5.07
CA LEU A 58 -5.96 16.31 3.85
C LEU A 58 -5.02 16.96 2.83
N GLU A 59 -5.06 18.28 2.70
CA GLU A 59 -4.25 19.09 1.79
C GLU A 59 -2.75 19.04 2.13
N GLN A 60 -2.42 18.67 3.37
CA GLN A 60 -1.05 18.53 3.85
C GLN A 60 -0.46 17.15 3.55
N ILE A 61 -1.29 16.18 3.16
CA ILE A 61 -0.85 14.83 2.77
C ILE A 61 -0.54 14.82 1.28
N ARG A 62 0.73 14.61 0.96
CA ARG A 62 1.21 14.42 -0.40
C ARG A 62 1.56 12.96 -0.59
N ILE A 63 0.94 12.33 -1.58
CA ILE A 63 1.25 10.97 -1.99
C ILE A 63 2.01 10.99 -3.32
N SER A 64 2.79 9.94 -3.60
CA SER A 64 3.35 9.71 -4.94
C SER A 64 2.23 9.76 -6.00
N PRO A 65 2.47 10.31 -7.20
CA PRO A 65 1.44 10.43 -8.21
C PRO A 65 0.85 9.04 -8.55
N PRO A 66 -0.48 8.85 -8.45
CA PRO A 66 -1.09 7.58 -8.78
C PRO A 66 -1.05 7.34 -10.30
N PRO A 67 -0.95 6.08 -10.73
CA PRO A 67 -1.02 5.71 -12.15
C PRO A 67 -2.46 5.84 -12.70
N GLU A 68 -2.60 5.88 -14.02
CA GLU A 68 -3.88 6.16 -14.71
C GLU A 68 -5.02 5.18 -14.38
N HIS A 69 -4.69 3.93 -14.04
CA HIS A 69 -5.67 2.90 -13.66
C HIS A 69 -6.27 3.08 -12.26
N VAL A 70 -5.71 3.98 -11.44
CA VAL A 70 -6.25 4.31 -10.11
C VAL A 70 -7.07 5.59 -10.24
N ARG A 71 -8.41 5.46 -10.26
CA ARG A 71 -9.33 6.60 -10.39
C ARG A 71 -9.84 7.10 -9.02
N THR A 72 -9.69 6.25 -8.00
CA THR A 72 -10.06 6.57 -6.61
C THR A 72 -9.04 7.51 -5.95
N ASP A 73 -9.52 8.51 -5.21
CA ASP A 73 -8.67 9.33 -4.34
C ASP A 73 -8.26 8.55 -3.09
N ILE A 74 -7.05 7.97 -3.15
CA ILE A 74 -6.46 7.18 -2.07
C ILE A 74 -6.24 8.02 -0.82
N ALA A 75 -5.75 9.25 -0.97
CA ALA A 75 -5.44 10.11 0.17
C ALA A 75 -6.72 10.47 0.94
N ALA A 76 -7.77 10.88 0.23
CA ALA A 76 -9.06 11.20 0.84
C ALA A 76 -9.72 9.96 1.50
N THR A 77 -9.59 8.80 0.86
CA THR A 77 -10.15 7.54 1.38
C THR A 77 -9.47 7.13 2.68
N VAL A 78 -8.13 7.04 2.69
CA VAL A 78 -7.36 6.69 3.89
C VAL A 78 -7.54 7.74 4.99
N PHE A 79 -7.58 9.02 4.63
CA PHE A 79 -7.78 10.11 5.59
C PHE A 79 -9.08 9.94 6.39
N ARG A 80 -10.18 9.67 5.68
CA ARG A 80 -11.50 9.46 6.27
C ARG A 80 -11.56 8.15 7.05
N ASP A 81 -11.11 7.06 6.46
CA ASP A 81 -11.30 5.72 7.02
C ASP A 81 -10.45 5.48 8.29
N PHE A 82 -9.32 6.20 8.44
CA PHE A 82 -8.42 6.10 9.60
C PHE A 82 -8.46 7.32 10.54
N ALA A 83 -9.39 8.27 10.34
CA ALA A 83 -9.52 9.49 11.14
C ALA A 83 -8.17 10.21 11.37
N LEU A 84 -7.44 10.45 10.26
CA LEU A 84 -6.12 11.09 10.32
C LEU A 84 -6.18 12.54 10.82
N ASP A 85 -7.35 13.16 10.79
CA ASP A 85 -7.67 14.46 11.39
C ASP A 85 -7.51 14.49 12.92
N GLN A 86 -7.47 13.33 13.57
CA GLN A 86 -7.25 13.23 15.03
C GLN A 86 -5.80 12.87 15.37
N LEU A 87 -4.97 12.58 14.37
CA LEU A 87 -3.60 12.17 14.58
C LEU A 87 -2.70 13.37 14.88
N SER A 88 -1.96 13.31 15.99
CA SER A 88 -0.94 14.32 16.29
C SER A 88 0.38 13.97 15.59
N LEU A 89 0.93 14.92 14.83
CA LEU A 89 2.24 14.79 14.20
C LEU A 89 3.41 14.88 15.18
N LEU A 90 3.16 15.36 16.40
CA LEU A 90 4.14 15.34 17.48
C LEU A 90 4.31 13.93 18.06
N ASP A 91 3.36 13.03 17.84
CA ASP A 91 3.50 11.63 18.23
C ASP A 91 4.67 11.00 17.48
N SER A 92 5.61 10.42 18.23
CA SER A 92 6.73 9.63 17.72
C SER A 92 6.26 8.51 16.78
N GLN A 93 5.07 7.95 17.02
CA GLN A 93 4.48 6.87 16.24
C GLN A 93 3.59 7.34 15.08
N ALA A 94 3.41 8.65 14.87
CA ALA A 94 2.51 9.14 13.82
C ALA A 94 2.89 8.64 12.42
N SER A 95 4.18 8.67 12.07
CA SER A 95 4.63 8.16 10.77
C SER A 95 4.34 6.67 10.59
N ALA A 96 4.48 5.87 11.64
CA ALA A 96 4.18 4.43 11.60
C ALA A 96 2.67 4.17 11.46
N LYS A 97 1.83 4.93 12.18
CA LYS A 97 0.37 4.86 12.05
C LYS A 97 -0.11 5.24 10.65
N ILE A 98 0.44 6.32 10.09
CA ILE A 98 0.15 6.75 8.71
C ILE A 98 0.60 5.67 7.72
N ALA A 99 1.82 5.14 7.87
CA ALA A 99 2.30 4.07 7.01
C ALA A 99 1.38 2.84 7.06
N SER A 100 0.94 2.44 8.26
CA SER A 100 0.01 1.32 8.44
C SER A 100 -1.34 1.60 7.79
N ALA A 101 -1.87 2.82 7.91
CA ALA A 101 -3.16 3.20 7.32
C ALA A 101 -3.11 3.19 5.78
N PHE A 102 -2.02 3.66 5.17
CA PHE A 102 -1.85 3.54 3.72
C PHE A 102 -1.64 2.09 3.29
N ALA A 103 -0.92 1.28 4.08
CA ALA A 103 -0.66 -0.12 3.74
C ALA A 103 -1.93 -0.99 3.67
N THR A 104 -3.03 -0.60 4.30
CA THR A 104 -4.30 -1.34 4.20
C THR A 104 -5.10 -1.03 2.93
N HIS A 105 -4.74 0.00 2.18
CA HIS A 105 -5.50 0.39 1.01
C HIS A 105 -5.30 -0.62 -0.15
N PRO A 106 -6.36 -1.09 -0.83
CA PRO A 106 -6.27 -2.15 -1.83
C PRO A 106 -5.29 -1.86 -2.98
N TRP A 107 -5.21 -0.61 -3.43
CA TRP A 107 -4.31 -0.19 -4.50
C TRP A 107 -2.83 -0.10 -4.11
N ILE A 108 -2.50 -0.22 -2.82
CA ILE A 108 -1.13 -0.06 -2.33
C ILE A 108 -0.47 -1.43 -2.24
N SER A 109 0.63 -1.59 -2.98
CA SER A 109 1.49 -2.76 -2.88
C SER A 109 2.39 -2.63 -1.65
N ARG A 110 3.01 -1.44 -1.50
CA ARG A 110 3.93 -1.17 -0.41
C ARG A 110 4.03 0.33 -0.11
N VAL A 111 4.19 0.66 1.17
CA VAL A 111 4.59 2.00 1.60
C VAL A 111 6.12 2.06 1.68
N ILE A 112 6.74 2.86 0.82
CA ILE A 112 8.21 2.97 0.73
C ILE A 112 8.74 3.83 1.88
N SER A 113 8.13 4.99 2.12
CA SER A 113 8.50 5.86 3.24
C SER A 113 7.40 6.86 3.60
N VAL A 114 7.41 7.30 4.86
CA VAL A 114 6.55 8.39 5.35
C VAL A 114 7.44 9.43 6.01
N ARG A 115 7.44 10.66 5.48
CA ARG A 115 8.27 11.77 5.97
C ARG A 115 7.39 12.91 6.46
N LYS A 116 7.67 13.39 7.67
CA LYS A 116 7.09 14.64 8.21
C LYS A 116 7.94 15.80 7.71
N LEU A 117 7.32 16.75 7.02
CA LEU A 117 7.96 17.94 6.51
C LEU A 117 7.72 19.14 7.45
N PRO A 118 8.56 20.18 7.37
CA PRO A 118 8.30 21.43 8.07
C PRO A 118 6.93 21.98 7.69
N GLY A 119 6.20 22.50 8.66
CA GLY A 119 4.88 23.09 8.41
C GLY A 119 3.68 22.16 8.66
N GLY A 120 3.89 20.89 9.02
CA GLY A 120 2.82 19.91 9.24
C GLY A 120 2.54 19.03 8.02
N ALA A 121 3.17 19.32 6.87
CA ALA A 121 3.04 18.50 5.67
C ALA A 121 3.62 17.10 5.84
N ILE A 122 3.02 16.13 5.15
CA ILE A 122 3.40 14.72 5.18
C ILE A 122 3.63 14.27 3.75
N ASP A 123 4.78 13.68 3.49
CA ASP A 123 5.17 13.15 2.19
C ASP A 123 5.23 11.63 2.28
N VAL A 124 4.33 10.95 1.57
CA VAL A 124 4.13 9.50 1.59
C VAL A 124 4.54 8.95 0.23
N HIS A 125 5.62 8.16 0.23
CA HIS A 125 6.08 7.47 -0.97
C HIS A 125 5.44 6.09 -1.07
N LEU A 126 4.67 5.86 -2.13
CA LEU A 126 3.85 4.68 -2.31
C LEU A 126 4.27 3.90 -3.57
N GLU A 127 4.25 2.59 -3.45
CA GLU A 127 4.31 1.66 -4.56
C GLU A 127 2.91 1.12 -4.83
N TYR A 128 2.38 1.38 -6.02
CA TYR A 128 1.03 1.02 -6.40
C TYR A 128 0.96 -0.37 -7.02
N ARG A 129 -0.14 -1.08 -6.79
CA ARG A 129 -0.46 -2.32 -7.50
C ARG A 129 -0.83 -2.02 -8.94
N ARG A 130 -0.47 -2.93 -9.82
CA ARG A 130 -0.84 -2.92 -11.24
C ARG A 130 -1.85 -4.04 -11.49
N PRO A 131 -3.02 -3.76 -12.09
CA PRO A 131 -3.91 -4.81 -12.54
C PRO A 131 -3.25 -5.58 -13.70
N VAL A 132 -3.25 -6.91 -13.62
CA VAL A 132 -2.63 -7.77 -14.66
C VAL A 132 -3.64 -8.69 -15.32
N ALA A 133 -4.71 -9.04 -14.61
CA ALA A 133 -5.72 -9.95 -15.08
C ALA A 133 -7.09 -9.66 -14.48
N MET A 134 -8.11 -10.19 -15.14
CA MET A 134 -9.50 -10.21 -14.69
C MET A 134 -9.93 -11.65 -14.48
N VAL A 135 -10.60 -11.94 -13.36
CA VAL A 135 -11.17 -13.25 -13.08
C VAL A 135 -12.67 -13.20 -13.39
N PRO A 136 -13.14 -13.78 -14.50
CA PRO A 136 -14.58 -13.94 -14.76
C PRO A 136 -15.17 -14.97 -13.79
N VAL A 137 -16.20 -14.56 -13.07
CA VAL A 137 -16.91 -15.40 -12.10
C VAL A 137 -18.40 -15.31 -12.38
N ILE A 138 -19.04 -16.47 -12.51
CA ILE A 138 -20.49 -16.55 -12.67
C ILE A 138 -21.12 -16.35 -11.29
N LYS A 139 -21.86 -15.26 -11.14
CA LYS A 139 -22.60 -14.96 -9.92
C LYS A 139 -23.87 -15.83 -9.81
N PRO A 140 -24.48 -15.94 -8.62
CA PRO A 140 -25.70 -16.72 -8.42
C PRO A 140 -26.90 -16.28 -9.28
N ASP A 141 -26.94 -15.01 -9.70
CA ASP A 141 -27.92 -14.41 -10.60
C ASP A 141 -27.63 -14.68 -12.10
N GLN A 142 -26.62 -15.52 -12.39
CA GLN A 142 -26.12 -15.86 -13.73
C GLN A 142 -25.45 -14.70 -14.50
N GLU A 143 -25.16 -13.58 -13.85
CA GLU A 143 -24.33 -12.54 -14.43
C GLU A 143 -22.84 -12.87 -14.29
N VAL A 144 -22.05 -12.51 -15.29
CA VAL A 144 -20.59 -12.63 -15.21
C VAL A 144 -20.04 -11.40 -14.51
N GLY A 145 -19.46 -11.58 -13.32
CA GLY A 145 -18.67 -10.56 -12.65
C GLY A 145 -17.20 -10.67 -13.04
N PHE A 146 -16.53 -9.53 -13.21
CA PHE A 146 -15.08 -9.48 -13.39
C PHE A 146 -14.42 -8.95 -12.13
N PHE A 147 -13.43 -9.68 -11.64
CA PHE A 147 -12.65 -9.31 -10.47
C PHE A 147 -11.20 -9.04 -10.88
N PRO A 148 -10.73 -7.78 -10.83
CA PRO A 148 -9.35 -7.44 -11.17
C PRO A 148 -8.40 -7.94 -10.08
N ILE A 149 -7.27 -8.48 -10.50
CA ILE A 149 -6.19 -8.91 -9.61
C ILE A 149 -4.83 -8.38 -10.10
N ASP A 150 -3.89 -8.24 -9.17
CA ASP A 150 -2.49 -7.97 -9.49
C ASP A 150 -1.66 -9.25 -9.67
N GLY A 151 -0.37 -9.12 -9.97
CA GLY A 151 0.54 -10.26 -10.18
C GLY A 151 0.76 -11.15 -8.96
N ALA A 152 0.41 -10.68 -7.77
CA ALA A 152 0.45 -11.47 -6.53
C ALA A 152 -0.89 -12.17 -6.24
N GLY A 153 -1.90 -12.00 -7.11
CA GLY A 153 -3.24 -12.55 -6.90
C GLY A 153 -4.06 -11.78 -5.86
N ILE A 154 -3.70 -10.52 -5.57
CA ILE A 154 -4.45 -9.66 -4.65
C ILE A 154 -5.65 -9.05 -5.37
N LEU A 155 -6.82 -9.12 -4.74
CA LEU A 155 -8.06 -8.59 -5.26
C LEU A 155 -8.06 -7.06 -5.24
N LEU A 156 -8.32 -6.45 -6.39
CA LEU A 156 -8.37 -5.00 -6.58
C LEU A 156 -9.82 -4.49 -6.62
N PRO A 157 -10.06 -3.19 -6.38
CA PRO A 157 -11.40 -2.60 -6.46
C PRO A 157 -12.03 -2.72 -7.86
N THR A 158 -13.32 -3.09 -7.91
CA THR A 158 -14.07 -3.37 -9.16
C THR A 158 -14.93 -2.21 -9.65
N THR A 159 -15.54 -1.43 -8.75
CA THR A 159 -16.78 -0.68 -9.04
C THR A 159 -16.60 0.76 -9.51
N THR A 160 -15.46 1.38 -9.24
CA THR A 160 -15.20 2.78 -9.61
C THR A 160 -14.07 2.90 -10.63
N ASP A 161 -13.17 1.92 -10.65
CA ASP A 161 -11.93 2.02 -11.39
C ASP A 161 -11.96 1.32 -12.76
N PHE A 162 -12.95 0.44 -13.04
CA PHE A 162 -13.03 -0.31 -14.30
C PHE A 162 -14.41 -0.23 -14.96
N ALA A 163 -14.44 0.16 -16.24
CA ALA A 163 -15.62 -0.02 -17.08
C ALA A 163 -15.67 -1.47 -17.60
N GLU A 164 -16.87 -2.02 -17.84
CA GLU A 164 -17.01 -3.39 -18.35
C GLU A 164 -16.21 -3.62 -19.65
N ALA A 165 -16.24 -2.65 -20.57
CA ALA A 165 -15.46 -2.72 -21.81
C ALA A 165 -13.94 -2.78 -21.57
N GLU A 166 -13.43 -2.09 -20.55
CA GLU A 166 -12.01 -2.05 -20.18
C GLU A 166 -11.54 -3.41 -19.62
N THR A 167 -12.46 -4.20 -19.03
CA THR A 167 -12.11 -5.53 -18.52
C THR A 167 -11.71 -6.52 -19.63
N LEU A 168 -12.14 -6.27 -20.87
CA LEU A 168 -11.81 -7.09 -22.04
C LEU A 168 -10.37 -6.87 -22.53
N ASP A 169 -9.73 -5.78 -22.11
CA ASP A 169 -8.35 -5.44 -22.48
C ASP A 169 -7.31 -6.14 -21.59
N TYR A 170 -7.76 -6.91 -20.60
CA TYR A 170 -6.91 -7.70 -19.71
C TYR A 170 -6.88 -9.18 -20.10
N ILE A 171 -5.90 -9.91 -19.56
CA ILE A 171 -5.89 -11.37 -19.61
C ILE A 171 -6.99 -11.90 -18.70
N HIS A 172 -7.78 -12.85 -19.16
CA HIS A 172 -8.81 -13.49 -18.33
C HIS A 172 -8.26 -14.74 -17.66
N ILE A 173 -8.47 -14.89 -16.35
CA ILE A 173 -8.09 -16.10 -15.60
C ILE A 173 -9.31 -16.98 -15.43
N GLU A 174 -9.37 -18.07 -16.19
CA GLU A 174 -10.52 -18.97 -16.26
C GLU A 174 -10.31 -20.17 -15.34
N VAL A 175 -10.92 -20.12 -14.15
CA VAL A 175 -10.92 -21.23 -13.19
C VAL A 175 -12.35 -21.58 -12.79
N PRO A 176 -12.82 -22.81 -13.02
CA PRO A 176 -14.19 -23.19 -12.68
C PRO A 176 -14.47 -23.14 -11.17
N GLY A 177 -15.65 -22.61 -10.82
CA GLY A 177 -16.19 -22.68 -9.44
C GLY A 177 -15.48 -21.79 -8.42
N VAL A 178 -14.71 -20.80 -8.87
CA VAL A 178 -14.01 -19.87 -7.97
C VAL A 178 -14.85 -18.63 -7.67
N TYR A 179 -14.72 -18.12 -6.46
CA TYR A 179 -15.28 -16.85 -6.03
C TYR A 179 -14.32 -16.23 -5.02
N PRO A 180 -14.10 -14.89 -5.04
CA PRO A 180 -13.19 -14.27 -4.08
C PRO A 180 -13.67 -14.49 -2.65
N THR A 181 -12.80 -14.99 -1.78
CA THR A 181 -13.15 -15.27 -0.37
C THR A 181 -12.78 -14.13 0.58
N GLY A 182 -11.93 -13.20 0.13
CA GLY A 182 -11.39 -12.12 0.94
C GLY A 182 -12.02 -10.75 0.66
N VAL A 183 -11.62 -9.76 1.44
CA VAL A 183 -11.91 -8.34 1.19
C VAL A 183 -10.98 -7.77 0.12
N LEU A 184 -11.31 -6.60 -0.42
CA LEU A 184 -10.42 -5.87 -1.34
C LEU A 184 -9.05 -5.65 -0.68
N GLY A 185 -7.96 -5.83 -1.45
CA GLY A 185 -6.59 -5.73 -0.96
C GLY A 185 -6.05 -7.01 -0.30
N SER A 186 -6.86 -8.08 -0.23
CA SER A 186 -6.41 -9.40 0.24
C SER A 186 -6.28 -10.41 -0.92
N PRO A 187 -5.61 -11.56 -0.73
CA PRO A 187 -5.53 -12.61 -1.75
C PRO A 187 -6.92 -13.05 -2.21
N PHE A 188 -7.03 -13.43 -3.48
CA PHE A 188 -8.29 -13.93 -4.05
C PHE A 188 -8.83 -15.14 -3.26
N GLY A 189 -7.94 -15.98 -2.73
CA GLY A 189 -8.29 -17.11 -1.86
C GLY A 189 -8.37 -18.45 -2.57
N ASP A 190 -8.05 -18.50 -3.87
CA ASP A 190 -7.85 -19.74 -4.62
C ASP A 190 -6.42 -19.77 -5.17
N TYR A 191 -5.63 -20.74 -4.71
CA TYR A 191 -4.22 -20.86 -5.08
C TYR A 191 -4.00 -21.01 -6.59
N ARG A 192 -5.00 -21.50 -7.33
CA ARG A 192 -4.93 -21.67 -8.80
C ARG A 192 -5.08 -20.34 -9.50
N VAL A 193 -5.95 -19.47 -8.99
CA VAL A 193 -6.08 -18.08 -9.45
C VAL A 193 -4.80 -17.31 -9.16
N GLU A 194 -4.26 -17.43 -7.94
CA GLU A 194 -3.00 -16.78 -7.54
C GLU A 194 -1.80 -17.27 -8.37
N ALA A 195 -1.75 -18.56 -8.70
CA ALA A 195 -0.75 -19.13 -9.58
C ALA A 195 -0.87 -18.59 -11.03
N ALA A 196 -2.08 -18.52 -11.56
CA ALA A 196 -2.34 -17.92 -12.88
C ALA A 196 -2.03 -16.42 -12.91
N ALA A 197 -2.21 -15.70 -11.80
CA ALA A 197 -1.90 -14.29 -11.66
C ALA A 197 -0.40 -14.00 -11.87
N LYS A 198 0.48 -14.86 -11.32
CA LYS A 198 1.93 -14.76 -11.55
C LYS A 198 2.29 -14.90 -13.02
N LEU A 199 1.62 -15.81 -13.72
CA LEU A 199 1.80 -15.96 -15.17
C LEU A 199 1.25 -14.75 -15.92
N ALA A 200 0.09 -14.23 -15.52
CA ALA A 200 -0.47 -13.03 -16.13
C ALA A 200 0.46 -11.82 -15.98
N ASP A 201 1.10 -11.63 -14.83
CA ASP A 201 2.06 -10.55 -14.59
C ASP A 201 3.26 -10.62 -15.56
N LEU A 202 3.83 -11.82 -15.73
CA LEU A 202 4.91 -12.06 -16.68
C LEU A 202 4.49 -11.74 -18.14
N LEU A 203 3.24 -12.03 -18.49
CA LEU A 203 2.72 -11.91 -19.85
C LEU A 203 2.07 -10.55 -20.16
N ALA A 204 1.69 -9.76 -19.14
CA ALA A 204 0.85 -8.57 -19.29
C ALA A 204 1.43 -7.56 -20.29
N THR A 205 2.73 -7.32 -20.24
CA THR A 205 3.43 -6.39 -21.14
C THR A 205 3.44 -6.86 -22.61
N HIS A 206 3.29 -8.16 -22.85
CA HIS A 206 3.36 -8.77 -24.18
C HIS A 206 2.01 -9.33 -24.65
N ARG A 207 0.93 -9.11 -23.90
CA ARG A 207 -0.42 -9.65 -24.18
C ARG A 207 -0.85 -9.38 -25.61
N GLU A 208 -0.79 -8.12 -26.03
CA GLU A 208 -1.24 -7.70 -27.36
C GLU A 208 -0.37 -8.31 -28.47
N GLN A 209 0.96 -8.29 -28.30
CA GLN A 209 1.88 -8.88 -29.28
C GLN A 209 1.64 -10.39 -29.44
N LEU A 210 1.44 -11.09 -28.34
CA LEU A 210 1.22 -12.55 -28.31
C LEU A 210 -0.23 -12.95 -28.58
N GLN A 211 -1.15 -11.98 -28.63
CA GLN A 211 -2.59 -12.20 -28.77
C GLN A 211 -3.15 -13.14 -27.69
N ILE A 212 -2.71 -12.98 -26.44
CA ILE A 212 -3.16 -13.80 -25.31
C ILE A 212 -4.53 -13.32 -24.86
N ARG A 213 -5.49 -14.25 -24.83
CA ARG A 213 -6.84 -13.98 -24.33
C ARG A 213 -6.98 -14.39 -22.87
N SER A 214 -6.67 -15.65 -22.56
CA SER A 214 -6.92 -16.19 -21.24
C SER A 214 -5.88 -17.20 -20.76
N ILE A 215 -5.83 -17.37 -19.44
CA ILE A 215 -5.05 -18.38 -18.74
C ILE A 215 -6.05 -19.30 -18.05
N GLY A 216 -6.06 -20.56 -18.45
CA GLY A 216 -6.83 -21.62 -17.82
C GLY A 216 -5.97 -22.47 -16.89
N VAL A 217 -6.63 -23.20 -15.99
CA VAL A 217 -5.98 -24.19 -15.13
C VAL A 217 -6.46 -25.59 -15.50
N ARG A 218 -5.49 -26.47 -15.79
CA ARG A 218 -5.67 -27.89 -16.07
C ARG A 218 -5.23 -28.75 -14.87
N GLY A 219 -5.76 -29.96 -14.84
CA GLY A 219 -5.45 -30.97 -13.82
C GLY A 219 -6.53 -31.07 -12.74
N ASP A 220 -6.42 -32.11 -11.93
CA ASP A 220 -7.28 -32.28 -10.76
C ASP A 220 -6.58 -31.65 -9.56
N SER A 221 -7.19 -30.59 -9.01
CA SER A 221 -6.68 -29.83 -7.87
C SER A 221 -6.48 -30.70 -6.61
N ARG A 222 -7.06 -31.90 -6.55
CA ARG A 222 -6.89 -32.87 -5.45
C ARG A 222 -5.59 -33.67 -5.55
N THR A 223 -5.05 -33.84 -6.75
CA THR A 223 -3.85 -34.65 -7.01
C THR A 223 -2.64 -33.80 -7.34
N ASP A 224 -2.85 -32.63 -7.93
CA ASP A 224 -1.77 -31.74 -8.35
C ASP A 224 -1.48 -30.69 -7.27
N GLU A 225 -0.37 -30.86 -6.53
CA GLU A 225 0.14 -29.84 -5.60
C GLU A 225 0.51 -28.54 -6.32
N VAL A 226 0.92 -28.63 -7.59
CA VAL A 226 1.28 -27.48 -8.43
C VAL A 226 0.31 -27.39 -9.61
N PRO A 227 -0.48 -26.31 -9.74
CA PRO A 227 -1.47 -26.19 -10.80
C PRO A 227 -0.79 -26.16 -12.17
N GLN A 228 -1.40 -26.83 -13.16
CA GLN A 228 -0.90 -26.80 -14.53
C GLN A 228 -1.65 -25.75 -15.33
N LEU A 229 -0.95 -24.80 -15.91
CA LEU A 229 -1.52 -23.65 -16.61
C LEU A 229 -1.57 -23.90 -18.12
N GLU A 230 -2.59 -23.34 -18.76
CA GLU A 230 -2.79 -23.34 -20.21
C GLU A 230 -3.05 -21.90 -20.69
N LEU A 231 -2.43 -21.51 -21.80
CA LEU A 231 -2.68 -20.23 -22.45
C LEU A 231 -3.66 -20.44 -23.60
N THR A 232 -4.67 -19.59 -23.67
CA THR A 232 -5.55 -19.52 -24.84
C THR A 232 -5.36 -18.19 -25.54
N MET A 233 -5.06 -18.26 -26.84
CA MET A 233 -4.90 -17.09 -27.70
C MET A 233 -6.24 -16.60 -28.23
N THR A 234 -6.30 -15.37 -28.73
CA THR A 234 -7.48 -14.80 -29.42
C THR A 234 -7.90 -15.64 -30.63
N SER A 235 -6.97 -16.38 -31.24
CA SER A 235 -7.22 -17.34 -32.32
C SER A 235 -7.86 -18.66 -31.88
N ASN A 236 -8.20 -18.83 -30.59
CA ASN A 236 -8.60 -20.10 -29.95
C ASN A 236 -7.53 -21.20 -29.97
N ARG A 237 -6.28 -20.88 -30.33
CA ARG A 237 -5.16 -21.81 -30.14
C ARG A 237 -4.82 -21.90 -28.65
N CYS A 238 -4.74 -23.12 -28.15
CA CYS A 238 -4.34 -23.37 -26.77
C CYS A 238 -2.89 -23.89 -26.70
N PHE A 239 -2.15 -23.42 -25.71
CA PHE A 239 -0.78 -23.85 -25.41
C PHE A 239 -0.67 -24.32 -23.97
N THR A 240 -0.13 -25.50 -23.76
CA THR A 240 0.20 -25.98 -22.41
C THR A 240 1.42 -25.21 -21.92
N TRP A 241 1.24 -24.42 -20.86
CA TRP A 241 2.33 -23.69 -20.23
C TRP A 241 3.08 -24.56 -19.22
N GLY A 242 2.34 -25.35 -18.44
CA GLY A 242 2.87 -26.15 -17.34
C GLY A 242 2.81 -25.40 -16.01
N SER A 243 3.87 -25.47 -15.22
CA SER A 243 3.86 -24.92 -13.86
C SER A 243 3.94 -23.38 -13.87
N PRO A 244 3.42 -22.71 -12.83
CA PRO A 244 3.49 -21.26 -12.68
C PRO A 244 4.94 -20.77 -12.62
N PRO A 245 5.21 -19.49 -12.98
CA PRO A 245 6.55 -18.92 -12.83
C PRO A 245 7.10 -19.06 -11.40
N GLY A 246 8.34 -19.56 -11.28
CA GLY A 246 9.02 -19.83 -10.01
C GLY A 246 8.62 -21.14 -9.33
N MET A 247 7.75 -21.95 -9.94
CA MET A 247 7.34 -23.28 -9.47
C MET A 247 7.54 -24.36 -10.54
N GLU A 248 8.44 -24.11 -11.49
CA GLU A 248 8.77 -25.04 -12.56
C GLU A 248 9.35 -26.34 -12.01
N ARG A 249 8.95 -27.46 -12.62
CA ARG A 249 9.54 -28.76 -12.33
C ARG A 249 10.94 -28.85 -12.94
N LEU A 250 11.79 -29.72 -12.40
CA LEU A 250 13.19 -29.86 -12.85
C LEU A 250 13.31 -30.23 -14.34
N GLU A 251 12.29 -30.87 -14.90
CA GLU A 251 12.23 -31.29 -16.31
C GLU A 251 11.54 -30.25 -17.22
N GLU A 252 11.01 -29.17 -16.63
CA GLU A 252 10.29 -28.11 -17.31
C GLU A 252 11.22 -26.92 -17.57
N GLN A 253 11.05 -26.27 -18.73
CA GLN A 253 11.78 -25.05 -19.02
C GLN A 253 11.36 -23.88 -18.12
N PRO A 254 12.30 -23.01 -17.71
CA PRO A 254 11.99 -21.80 -16.94
C PRO A 254 10.98 -20.90 -17.65
N ALA A 255 10.14 -20.19 -16.89
CA ALA A 255 9.13 -19.27 -17.43
C ALA A 255 9.68 -18.26 -18.44
N GLU A 256 10.87 -17.70 -18.21
CA GLU A 256 11.48 -16.72 -19.12
C GLU A 256 11.81 -17.36 -20.48
N MET A 257 12.28 -18.61 -20.50
CA MET A 257 12.57 -19.30 -21.76
C MET A 257 11.28 -19.61 -22.53
N LYS A 258 10.21 -20.00 -21.83
CA LYS A 258 8.88 -20.22 -22.42
C LYS A 258 8.32 -18.93 -23.04
N LEU A 259 8.46 -17.80 -22.36
CA LEU A 259 8.09 -16.48 -22.89
C LEU A 259 8.90 -16.12 -24.14
N GLN A 260 10.22 -16.32 -24.12
CA GLN A 260 11.07 -16.02 -25.28
C GLN A 260 10.69 -16.88 -26.50
N ALA A 261 10.41 -18.16 -26.31
CA ALA A 261 9.95 -19.05 -27.39
C ALA A 261 8.61 -18.58 -27.99
N LEU A 262 7.67 -18.10 -27.15
CA LEU A 262 6.42 -17.50 -27.61
C LEU A 262 6.64 -16.24 -28.43
N LEU A 263 7.52 -15.34 -27.98
CA LEU A 263 7.81 -14.08 -28.65
C LEU A 263 8.51 -14.28 -30.00
N GLN A 264 9.36 -15.30 -30.11
CA GLN A 264 10.07 -15.63 -31.36
C GLN A 264 9.19 -16.35 -32.37
N GLY A 265 8.02 -16.84 -31.95
CA GLY A 265 7.12 -17.62 -32.80
C GLY A 265 7.72 -18.97 -33.18
N ASP A 266 8.57 -19.54 -32.32
CA ASP A 266 9.18 -20.84 -32.54
C ASP A 266 8.09 -21.90 -32.78
N GLU A 267 8.43 -22.94 -33.55
CA GLU A 267 7.53 -24.06 -33.79
C GLU A 267 7.36 -24.87 -32.48
N ILE A 268 6.42 -24.43 -31.64
CA ILE A 268 6.10 -25.07 -30.37
C ILE A 268 5.44 -26.42 -30.67
N ARG A 269 6.25 -27.48 -30.60
CA ARG A 269 5.79 -28.85 -30.86
C ARG A 269 4.61 -29.19 -29.96
N ASN A 270 3.52 -29.67 -30.57
CA ASN A 270 2.29 -30.09 -29.88
C ASN A 270 1.66 -29.00 -29.00
N SER A 271 1.95 -27.73 -29.26
CA SER A 271 1.52 -26.61 -28.40
C SER A 271 1.96 -26.76 -26.93
N ASP A 272 3.05 -27.48 -26.66
CA ASP A 272 3.57 -27.70 -25.31
C ASP A 272 4.83 -26.85 -25.06
N LEU A 273 4.68 -25.80 -24.25
CA LEU A 273 5.77 -24.88 -23.92
C LEU A 273 6.73 -25.47 -22.89
N ARG A 274 6.35 -26.54 -22.18
CA ARG A 274 7.22 -27.19 -21.18
C ARG A 274 8.52 -27.71 -21.79
N ILE A 275 8.50 -28.02 -23.09
CA ILE A 275 9.61 -28.60 -23.86
C ILE A 275 10.21 -27.61 -24.88
N ALA A 276 9.83 -26.33 -24.85
CA ALA A 276 10.31 -25.33 -25.79
C ALA A 276 11.85 -25.21 -25.73
N ARG A 277 12.54 -25.30 -26.86
CA ARG A 277 14.01 -25.26 -26.88
C ARG A 277 14.49 -23.85 -27.18
N LYS A 278 15.57 -23.41 -26.54
CA LYS A 278 16.33 -22.23 -26.97
C LYS A 278 16.82 -22.46 -28.41
N PRO A 279 16.81 -21.45 -29.29
CA PRO A 279 17.45 -21.58 -30.59
C PRO A 279 18.92 -21.97 -30.39
N SER A 280 19.34 -23.05 -31.06
CA SER A 280 20.74 -23.23 -31.38
C SER A 280 21.16 -21.99 -32.17
N GLY A 281 21.98 -21.13 -31.58
CA GLY A 281 22.49 -19.94 -32.25
C GLY A 281 23.01 -20.32 -33.63
N GLY A 282 22.33 -19.84 -34.67
CA GLY A 282 22.88 -19.82 -36.02
C GLY A 282 24.05 -18.83 -36.04
N PRO A 283 25.12 -19.14 -36.79
CA PRO A 283 26.38 -18.40 -36.80
C PRO A 283 26.23 -16.92 -37.20
#